data_AF-A0A7D5YTR5-F1
#
_entry.id   AF-A0A7D5YTR5-F1
#
_cell.length_a   1.000
_cell.length_b   1.000
_cell.length_c   1.000
_cell.angle_alpha   90.00
_cell.angle_beta   90.00
_cell.angle_gamma   90.00
#
_symmetry.space_group_name_H-M   'P 1'
#
loop_
_entity.id
_entity.type
_entity.pdbx_description
1 polymer ?
#
loop_
_entity_poly.entity_id
_entity_poly.type
_entity_poly.pdbx_seq_one_letter_code
_entity_poly.pdbx_strand_id
1 'polypeptide(L)'
;MSSQGMPNPTPLSHEAVMHDSQPVLNAFSPSTNKMSSKPHTEEPANDGQSLVCAPVDGEEEGDARAGLTEPHDWTNEQLAYFRHLLDIGTSWHRAQVKGWKPAWTEPFWTDTRTAYLTEVVSRSKTWDEVLARFAEKFQANKSAPATRSRVKKLGLNIDHLRTHQLFTKAEKDYFDELAESGFKGKKMYERFWERFGKRITGVSLARRLSARMKKKKEADPSLRVSNSRWTPEEASFVQECLDSGMRQAEIIPHFRRKFGDGRSDWSICAARGRLVKAEDAAEE
;
A
#
# COMPACT_ATOMS: atom_id res chain seq x y z
N MET A 1 -9.28 -52.04 57.09
CA MET A 1 -10.44 -51.15 57.26
C MET A 1 -10.76 -50.57 55.90
N SER A 2 -11.87 -51.04 55.35
CA SER A 2 -12.38 -50.73 54.01
C SER A 2 -13.15 -49.41 54.04
N SER A 3 -12.84 -48.47 53.15
CA SER A 3 -13.69 -47.33 52.81
C SER A 3 -13.42 -46.97 51.35
N GLN A 4 -14.26 -47.44 50.44
CA GLN A 4 -15.47 -46.78 49.93
C GLN A 4 -15.18 -46.00 48.66
N GLY A 5 -15.50 -46.63 47.53
CA GLY A 5 -15.48 -46.04 46.20
C GLY A 5 -16.67 -45.10 45.98
N MET A 6 -16.40 -44.00 45.29
CA MET A 6 -17.39 -43.05 44.80
C MET A 6 -18.05 -43.58 43.52
N PRO A 7 -19.38 -43.50 43.35
CA PRO A 7 -20.04 -43.87 42.10
C PRO A 7 -19.93 -42.79 41.02
N ASN A 8 -19.73 -43.24 39.79
CA ASN A 8 -19.76 -42.48 38.54
C ASN A 8 -21.13 -41.79 38.30
N PRO A 9 -21.16 -40.54 37.82
CA PRO A 9 -22.38 -39.95 37.30
C PRO A 9 -22.65 -40.38 35.85
N THR A 10 -23.86 -40.89 35.63
CA THR A 10 -24.47 -41.24 34.35
C THR A 10 -24.58 -40.02 33.41
N PRO A 11 -24.32 -40.16 32.10
CA PRO A 11 -24.56 -39.07 31.14
C PRO A 11 -26.04 -38.96 30.77
N LEU A 12 -26.57 -37.74 30.90
CA LEU A 12 -27.88 -37.33 30.39
C LEU A 12 -27.87 -37.28 28.86
N SER A 13 -28.61 -38.17 28.23
CA SER A 13 -28.99 -38.11 26.82
C SER A 13 -29.97 -36.97 26.60
N HIS A 14 -29.52 -35.89 25.96
CA HIS A 14 -30.41 -34.89 25.37
C HIS A 14 -30.62 -35.21 23.89
N GLU A 15 -31.77 -35.81 23.59
CA GLU A 15 -32.38 -35.71 22.27
C GLU A 15 -32.77 -34.25 22.00
N ALA A 16 -32.27 -33.68 20.91
CA ALA A 16 -32.73 -32.40 20.40
C ALA A 16 -33.11 -32.57 18.91
N VAL A 17 -34.40 -32.81 18.74
CA VAL A 17 -35.32 -32.31 17.71
C VAL A 17 -34.67 -31.73 16.45
N MET A 18 -34.81 -32.48 15.37
CA MET A 18 -34.69 -32.01 13.99
C MET A 18 -35.79 -30.99 13.71
N HIS A 19 -35.43 -29.74 13.42
CA HIS A 19 -36.32 -28.81 12.74
C HIS A 19 -35.88 -28.67 11.28
N ASP A 20 -36.71 -29.28 10.43
CA ASP A 20 -36.78 -29.05 8.99
C ASP A 20 -37.03 -27.56 8.73
N SER A 21 -36.18 -26.94 7.92
CA SER A 21 -36.46 -25.65 7.31
C SER A 21 -35.88 -25.65 5.90
N GLN A 22 -36.77 -25.93 4.96
CA GLN A 22 -36.54 -25.85 3.53
C GLN A 22 -36.23 -24.41 3.07
N PRO A 23 -35.42 -24.24 2.00
CA PRO A 23 -34.96 -22.93 1.54
C PRO A 23 -36.00 -22.20 0.69
N VAL A 24 -36.22 -20.92 0.99
CA VAL A 24 -36.96 -20.00 0.11
C VAL A 24 -36.04 -19.57 -1.03
N LEU A 25 -36.35 -20.06 -2.23
CA LEU A 25 -35.78 -19.63 -3.51
C LEU A 25 -36.15 -18.17 -3.77
N ASN A 26 -35.17 -17.26 -3.77
CA ASN A 26 -35.33 -15.94 -4.37
C ASN A 26 -34.63 -15.93 -5.73
N ALA A 27 -35.44 -16.10 -6.76
CA ALA A 27 -35.06 -15.85 -8.14
C ALA A 27 -34.91 -14.33 -8.35
N PHE A 28 -33.71 -13.88 -8.68
CA PHE A 28 -33.49 -12.57 -9.30
C PHE A 28 -32.97 -12.79 -10.72
N SER A 29 -33.83 -12.48 -11.68
CA SER A 29 -33.52 -12.45 -13.10
C SER A 29 -32.53 -11.33 -13.46
N PRO A 30 -31.73 -11.51 -14.52
CA PRO A 30 -30.70 -10.55 -14.94
C PRO A 30 -31.29 -9.39 -15.74
N SER A 31 -30.98 -8.15 -15.33
CA SER A 31 -31.28 -6.96 -16.14
C SER A 31 -30.23 -6.77 -17.22
N THR A 32 -30.69 -6.86 -18.46
CA THR A 32 -29.95 -6.60 -19.70
C THR A 32 -29.70 -5.10 -19.93
N ASN A 33 -28.62 -4.83 -20.67
CA ASN A 33 -28.38 -3.69 -21.57
C ASN A 33 -28.24 -2.26 -20.99
N LYS A 34 -27.06 -1.68 -21.24
CA LYS A 34 -26.90 -0.67 -22.31
C LYS A 34 -25.43 -0.41 -22.61
N MET A 35 -25.00 -0.86 -23.79
CA MET A 35 -23.86 -0.30 -24.50
C MET A 35 -24.16 1.17 -24.82
N SER A 36 -23.27 2.07 -24.42
CA SER A 36 -23.29 3.48 -24.86
C SER A 36 -21.98 3.77 -25.56
N SER A 37 -21.98 3.53 -26.87
CA SER A 37 -20.97 4.03 -27.80
C SER A 37 -21.06 5.55 -27.85
N LYS A 38 -19.95 6.26 -27.64
CA LYS A 38 -19.80 7.65 -28.08
C LYS A 38 -18.55 7.79 -28.96
N PRO A 39 -18.62 8.69 -29.95
CA PRO A 39 -17.85 8.60 -31.18
C PRO A 39 -16.45 9.21 -31.08
N HIS A 40 -15.60 8.74 -31.99
CA HIS A 40 -14.35 9.36 -32.40
C HIS A 40 -14.59 10.80 -32.85
N THR A 41 -13.86 11.75 -32.27
CA THR A 41 -13.63 13.07 -32.85
C THR A 41 -12.19 13.09 -33.30
N GLU A 42 -11.99 13.02 -34.61
CA GLU A 42 -10.76 13.42 -35.29
C GLU A 42 -10.70 14.95 -35.28
N GLU A 43 -9.56 15.52 -34.87
CA GLU A 43 -9.20 16.88 -35.25
C GLU A 43 -7.74 16.93 -35.70
N PRO A 44 -7.43 17.86 -36.64
CA PRO A 44 -6.39 17.68 -37.64
C PRO A 44 -5.00 18.09 -37.18
N ALA A 45 -4.01 17.57 -37.93
CA ALA A 45 -2.64 18.02 -37.95
C ALA A 45 -2.56 19.55 -38.11
N ASN A 46 -1.83 20.20 -37.22
CA ASN A 46 -1.43 21.59 -37.39
C ASN A 46 0.07 21.65 -37.66
N ASP A 47 0.38 22.21 -38.81
CA ASP A 47 1.69 22.36 -39.40
C ASP A 47 2.59 23.33 -38.62
N GLY A 48 3.88 23.13 -38.82
CA GLY A 48 4.94 23.78 -38.09
C GLY A 48 4.99 25.30 -38.27
N GLN A 49 5.41 25.96 -37.20
CA GLN A 49 6.09 27.25 -37.29
C GLN A 49 7.39 27.19 -36.48
N SER A 50 8.47 27.27 -37.25
CA SER A 50 9.84 27.47 -36.80
C SER A 50 9.96 28.88 -36.21
N LEU A 51 10.18 28.96 -34.90
CA LEU A 51 10.46 30.22 -34.20
C LEU A 51 11.97 30.39 -34.11
N VAL A 52 12.46 31.35 -34.89
CA VAL A 52 13.85 31.80 -34.95
C VAL A 52 14.20 32.49 -33.64
N CYS A 53 15.22 31.99 -32.93
CA CYS A 53 15.81 32.65 -31.77
C CYS A 53 16.67 33.83 -32.24
N ALA A 54 16.30 35.04 -31.83
CA ALA A 54 17.21 36.18 -31.78
C ALA A 54 17.70 36.34 -30.32
N PRO A 55 19.01 36.55 -30.08
CA PRO A 55 19.52 36.87 -28.75
C PRO A 55 19.25 38.34 -28.43
N VAL A 56 18.56 38.59 -27.31
CA VAL A 56 18.44 39.91 -26.71
C VAL A 56 19.37 39.91 -25.50
N ASP A 57 20.51 40.55 -25.64
CA ASP A 57 21.38 40.93 -24.54
C ASP A 57 20.78 42.16 -23.85
N GLY A 58 20.51 42.04 -22.55
CA GLY A 58 19.94 43.11 -21.75
C GLY A 58 19.79 42.66 -20.30
N GLU A 59 20.88 42.77 -19.54
CA GLU A 59 20.88 42.65 -18.08
C GLU A 59 20.14 43.85 -17.47
N GLU A 60 18.86 43.67 -17.12
CA GLU A 60 18.18 44.49 -16.12
C GLU A 60 17.84 43.61 -14.92
N GLU A 61 18.53 43.86 -13.81
CA GLU A 61 18.28 43.28 -12.50
C GLU A 61 16.99 43.89 -11.92
N GLY A 62 15.86 43.43 -12.44
CA GLY A 62 14.52 43.82 -11.98
C GLY A 62 14.16 43.13 -10.67
N ASP A 63 13.82 43.94 -9.65
CA ASP A 63 13.32 43.52 -8.35
C ASP A 63 12.12 42.55 -8.50
N ALA A 64 12.36 41.25 -8.29
CA ALA A 64 11.43 40.15 -8.53
C ALA A 64 10.21 40.11 -7.58
N ARG A 65 9.93 41.19 -6.85
CA ARG A 65 8.81 41.29 -5.90
C ARG A 65 7.50 41.81 -6.49
N ALA A 66 7.50 42.40 -7.68
CA ALA A 66 6.34 43.17 -8.16
C ALA A 66 5.23 42.38 -8.90
N GLY A 67 5.31 41.05 -9.00
CA GLY A 67 4.41 40.25 -9.87
C GLY A 67 3.56 39.16 -9.21
N LEU A 68 3.54 39.03 -7.89
CA LEU A 68 2.84 37.93 -7.21
C LEU A 68 1.45 38.37 -6.75
N THR A 69 0.44 38.21 -7.61
CA THR A 69 -0.97 38.31 -7.21
C THR A 69 -1.38 37.07 -6.41
N GLU A 70 -1.88 37.26 -5.18
CA GLU A 70 -2.45 36.19 -4.37
C GLU A 70 -3.60 35.51 -5.17
N PRO A 71 -3.59 34.19 -5.38
CA PRO A 71 -4.70 33.51 -6.04
C PRO A 71 -5.97 33.64 -5.20
N HIS A 72 -7.05 34.13 -5.80
CA HIS A 72 -8.31 34.49 -5.10
C HIS A 72 -9.00 33.32 -4.36
N ASP A 73 -8.59 32.08 -4.57
CA ASP A 73 -9.26 30.87 -4.04
C ASP A 73 -8.55 30.23 -2.84
N TRP A 74 -7.60 30.92 -2.21
CA TRP A 74 -6.88 30.35 -1.08
C TRP A 74 -7.64 30.50 0.23
N THR A 75 -7.72 29.40 0.98
CA THR A 75 -8.18 29.41 2.37
C THR A 75 -7.23 30.23 3.26
N ASN A 76 -7.76 30.79 4.34
CA ASN A 76 -6.96 31.56 5.32
C ASN A 76 -5.75 30.78 5.85
N GLU A 77 -5.87 29.45 5.97
CA GLU A 77 -4.77 28.57 6.40
C GLU A 77 -3.66 28.48 5.35
N GLN A 78 -4.01 28.48 4.05
CA GLN A 78 -3.05 28.48 2.95
C GLN A 78 -2.32 29.83 2.85
N LEU A 79 -3.04 30.95 3.03
CA LEU A 79 -2.46 32.29 3.05
C LEU A 79 -1.49 32.49 4.21
N ALA A 80 -1.84 32.05 5.42
CA ALA A 80 -0.98 32.16 6.59
C ALA A 80 0.34 31.40 6.43
N TYR A 81 0.29 30.20 5.83
CA TYR A 81 1.49 29.40 5.57
C TYR A 81 2.35 29.97 4.45
N PHE A 82 1.75 30.53 3.39
CA PHE A 82 2.49 31.20 2.33
C PHE A 82 3.27 32.41 2.86
N ARG A 83 2.65 33.19 3.75
CA ARG A 83 3.35 34.28 4.45
C ARG A 83 4.52 33.76 5.27
N HIS A 84 4.35 32.65 5.99
CA HIS A 84 5.44 31.99 6.71
C HIS A 84 6.58 31.51 5.79
N LEU A 85 6.28 30.97 4.60
CA LEU A 85 7.29 30.54 3.62
C LEU A 85 8.07 31.71 3.01
N LEU A 86 7.40 32.84 2.79
CA LEU A 86 8.05 34.07 2.37
C LEU A 86 8.97 34.62 3.48
N ASP A 87 8.55 34.54 4.74
CA ASP A 87 9.34 34.98 5.90
C ASP A 87 10.62 34.17 6.11
N ILE A 88 10.61 32.85 5.85
CA ILE A 88 11.80 32.00 6.02
C ILE A 88 12.73 31.99 4.79
N GLY A 89 12.48 32.83 3.78
CA GLY A 89 13.36 33.02 2.64
C GLY A 89 13.47 31.82 1.68
N THR A 90 12.54 30.87 1.73
CA THR A 90 12.51 29.76 0.78
C THR A 90 12.03 30.24 -0.58
N SER A 91 12.94 30.31 -1.57
CA SER A 91 12.58 30.77 -2.91
C SER A 91 11.59 29.80 -3.58
N TRP A 92 10.51 30.38 -4.11
CA TRP A 92 9.42 29.69 -4.79
C TRP A 92 9.89 28.82 -5.97
N HIS A 93 11.05 29.13 -6.55
CA HIS A 93 11.60 28.41 -7.69
C HIS A 93 11.94 26.93 -7.40
N ARG A 94 12.27 26.55 -6.16
CA ARG A 94 12.48 25.11 -5.82
C ARG A 94 11.19 24.29 -5.83
N ALA A 95 10.03 24.94 -5.69
CA ALA A 95 8.72 24.28 -5.63
C ALA A 95 8.17 23.90 -7.02
N GLN A 96 8.72 24.41 -8.12
CA GLN A 96 8.25 24.13 -9.48
C GLN A 96 8.97 22.97 -10.20
N VAL A 97 9.97 22.33 -9.57
CA VAL A 97 10.58 21.12 -10.14
C VAL A 97 9.51 20.03 -10.25
N LYS A 98 9.15 19.67 -11.49
CA LYS A 98 8.08 18.74 -11.86
C LYS A 98 7.99 17.55 -10.89
N GLY A 99 6.90 17.50 -10.12
CA GLY A 99 6.64 16.44 -9.14
C GLY A 99 6.72 16.89 -7.68
N TRP A 100 7.09 18.13 -7.39
CA TRP A 100 7.01 18.67 -6.04
C TRP A 100 5.54 18.81 -5.62
N LYS A 101 5.04 17.79 -4.92
CA LYS A 101 3.81 17.95 -4.14
C LYS A 101 4.17 18.85 -2.98
N PRO A 102 3.47 19.97 -2.83
CA PRO A 102 3.76 20.83 -1.72
C PRO A 102 3.60 20.11 -0.38
N ALA A 103 4.51 20.39 0.54
CA ALA A 103 4.49 19.82 1.88
C ALA A 103 3.18 20.10 2.66
N TRP A 104 2.36 21.05 2.18
CA TRP A 104 1.02 21.34 2.71
C TRP A 104 -0.10 20.38 2.30
N THR A 105 0.15 19.39 1.43
CA THR A 105 -0.83 18.31 1.17
C THR A 105 -1.14 17.47 2.41
N GLU A 106 -0.28 17.58 3.42
CA GLU A 106 -0.45 17.00 4.74
C GLU A 106 -0.91 18.12 5.71
N PRO A 107 -2.22 18.40 5.84
CA PRO A 107 -2.72 19.58 6.56
C PRO A 107 -2.19 19.63 8.00
N PHE A 108 -1.69 20.77 8.46
CA PHE A 108 -1.00 20.92 9.74
C PHE A 108 -1.73 20.24 10.92
N TRP A 109 -0.95 19.79 11.92
CA TRP A 109 -1.49 19.27 13.17
C TRP A 109 -2.01 20.42 14.02
N THR A 110 -3.24 20.85 13.76
CA THR A 110 -3.94 21.86 14.57
C THR A 110 -4.23 21.33 15.98
N ASP A 111 -4.51 22.24 16.91
CA ASP A 111 -4.87 21.89 18.29
C ASP A 111 -6.13 21.03 18.32
N THR A 112 -7.14 21.37 17.53
CA THR A 112 -8.39 20.58 17.38
C THR A 112 -8.12 19.15 16.93
N ARG A 113 -7.21 18.96 15.98
CA ARG A 113 -6.83 17.62 15.49
C ARG A 113 -6.02 16.86 16.53
N THR A 114 -5.13 17.55 17.23
CA THR A 114 -4.30 16.96 18.29
C THR A 114 -5.16 16.51 19.47
N ALA A 115 -6.13 17.33 19.89
CA ALA A 115 -7.09 17.00 20.93
C ALA A 115 -7.95 15.79 20.54
N TYR A 116 -8.49 15.77 19.33
CA TYR A 116 -9.29 14.63 18.86
C TYR A 116 -8.46 13.35 18.71
N LEU A 117 -7.23 13.44 18.19
CA LEU A 117 -6.35 12.28 18.09
C LEU A 117 -6.07 11.67 19.46
N THR A 118 -5.86 12.52 20.47
CA THR A 118 -5.65 12.11 21.86
C THR A 118 -6.88 11.39 22.42
N GLU A 119 -8.07 11.97 22.23
CA GLU A 119 -9.36 11.37 22.60
C GLU A 119 -9.55 9.99 21.92
N VAL A 120 -9.32 9.90 20.62
CA VAL A 120 -9.50 8.66 19.86
C VAL A 120 -8.50 7.59 20.30
N VAL A 121 -7.22 7.93 20.48
CA VAL A 121 -6.18 7.01 20.97
C VAL A 121 -6.53 6.43 22.33
N SER A 122 -7.05 7.25 23.26
CA SER A 122 -7.44 6.77 24.60
C SER A 122 -8.63 5.81 24.59
N ARG A 123 -9.53 5.91 23.61
CA ARG A 123 -10.78 5.12 23.55
C ARG A 123 -10.71 3.91 22.63
N SER A 124 -9.81 3.92 21.66
CA SER A 124 -9.67 2.84 20.68
C SER A 124 -8.84 1.68 21.21
N LYS A 125 -9.09 0.49 20.66
CA LYS A 125 -8.34 -0.74 21.00
C LYS A 125 -7.32 -1.10 19.92
N THR A 126 -7.48 -0.54 18.73
CA THR A 126 -6.62 -0.85 17.57
C THR A 126 -6.25 0.41 16.79
N TRP A 127 -5.11 0.36 16.11
CA TRP A 127 -4.70 1.44 15.21
C TRP A 127 -5.66 1.62 14.03
N ASP A 128 -6.28 0.55 13.55
CA ASP A 128 -7.25 0.63 12.46
C ASP A 128 -8.49 1.46 12.88
N GLU A 129 -8.98 1.30 14.12
CA GLU A 129 -10.05 2.13 14.68
C GLU A 129 -9.63 3.60 14.81
N VAL A 130 -8.40 3.86 15.27
CA VAL A 130 -7.87 5.22 15.39
C VAL A 130 -7.86 5.90 14.04
N LEU A 131 -7.32 5.21 13.02
CA LEU A 131 -7.21 5.73 11.67
C LEU A 131 -8.57 5.92 11.01
N ALA A 132 -9.51 4.98 11.19
CA ALA A 132 -10.86 5.08 10.64
C ALA A 132 -11.63 6.26 11.23
N ARG A 133 -11.66 6.41 12.57
CA ARG A 133 -12.34 7.53 13.24
C ARG A 133 -11.71 8.87 12.90
N PHE A 134 -10.38 8.92 12.85
CA PHE A 134 -9.67 10.13 12.46
C PHE A 134 -9.95 10.51 10.99
N ALA A 135 -10.02 9.52 10.11
CA ALA A 135 -10.36 9.72 8.70
C ALA A 135 -11.82 10.14 8.49
N GLU A 136 -12.74 9.59 9.26
CA GLU A 136 -14.15 9.95 9.24
C GLU A 136 -14.36 11.41 9.66
N LYS A 137 -13.76 11.85 10.79
CA LYS A 137 -13.97 13.21 11.29
C LYS A 137 -13.31 14.30 10.45
N PHE A 138 -12.12 14.03 9.91
CA PHE A 138 -11.33 15.03 9.19
C PHE A 138 -11.22 14.76 7.69
N GLN A 139 -12.02 13.84 7.15
CA GLN A 139 -12.05 13.42 5.73
C GLN A 139 -10.62 13.17 5.20
N ALA A 140 -9.87 12.36 5.95
CA ALA A 140 -8.42 12.48 6.08
C ALA A 140 -7.59 12.62 4.78
N ASN A 141 -6.70 13.61 4.81
CA ASN A 141 -5.49 13.72 3.98
C ASN A 141 -4.21 13.20 4.70
N LYS A 142 -4.33 12.74 5.96
CA LYS A 142 -3.16 12.30 6.73
C LYS A 142 -2.90 10.82 6.57
N SER A 143 -1.68 10.50 6.18
CA SER A 143 -1.22 9.12 6.04
C SER A 143 -1.16 8.42 7.41
N ALA A 144 -1.40 7.10 7.43
CA ALA A 144 -1.27 6.31 8.65
C ALA A 144 0.09 6.45 9.36
N PRO A 145 1.24 6.52 8.64
CA PRO A 145 2.53 6.81 9.26
C PRO A 145 2.59 8.19 9.93
N ALA A 146 2.02 9.23 9.31
CA ALA A 146 2.01 10.57 9.90
C ALA A 146 1.21 10.62 11.20
N THR A 147 0.03 9.98 11.24
CA THR A 147 -0.78 9.87 12.46
C THR A 147 -0.03 9.14 13.57
N ARG A 148 0.58 7.99 13.27
CA ARG A 148 1.39 7.23 14.26
C ARG A 148 2.58 8.04 14.79
N SER A 149 3.29 8.71 13.89
CA SER A 149 4.41 9.59 14.24
C SER A 149 3.98 10.71 15.17
N ARG A 150 2.81 11.33 14.92
CA ARG A 150 2.26 12.36 15.80
C ARG A 150 1.92 11.83 17.19
N VAL A 151 1.22 10.70 17.29
CA VAL A 151 0.90 10.07 18.60
C VAL A 151 2.17 9.80 19.40
N LYS A 152 3.23 9.31 18.76
CA LYS A 152 4.54 9.10 19.40
C LYS A 152 5.15 10.41 19.90
N LYS A 153 5.12 11.48 19.09
CA LYS A 153 5.61 12.82 19.48
C LYS A 153 4.85 13.44 20.64
N LEU A 154 3.56 13.11 20.78
CA LEU A 154 2.72 13.56 21.91
C LEU A 154 2.97 12.77 23.20
N GLY A 155 3.79 11.71 23.16
CA GLY A 155 4.06 10.88 24.34
C GLY A 155 2.84 10.11 24.85
N LEU A 156 1.85 9.87 23.99
CA LEU A 156 0.65 9.13 24.38
C LEU A 156 1.00 7.65 24.59
N ASN A 157 0.44 7.05 25.65
CA ASN A 157 0.53 5.61 25.84
C ASN A 157 -0.25 4.90 24.72
N ILE A 158 0.46 4.03 23.98
CA ILE A 158 -0.10 3.25 22.87
C ILE A 158 0.00 1.74 23.11
N ASP A 159 0.40 1.31 24.30
CA ASP A 159 0.63 -0.10 24.61
C ASP A 159 -0.66 -0.92 24.54
N HIS A 160 -1.80 -0.27 24.82
CA HIS A 160 -3.13 -0.87 24.66
C HIS A 160 -3.59 -0.95 23.20
N LEU A 161 -2.98 -0.17 22.28
CA LEU A 161 -3.35 -0.14 20.88
C LEU A 161 -2.68 -1.28 20.11
N ARG A 162 -3.49 -2.27 19.73
CA ARG A 162 -3.01 -3.33 18.85
C ARG A 162 -2.79 -2.79 17.44
N THR A 163 -1.71 -3.22 16.79
CA THR A 163 -1.40 -2.84 15.40
C THR A 163 -2.50 -3.24 14.43
N HIS A 164 -3.18 -4.35 14.70
CA HIS A 164 -4.22 -4.91 13.85
C HIS A 164 -5.33 -5.52 14.69
N GLN A 165 -6.53 -5.53 14.13
CA GLN A 165 -7.64 -6.26 14.71
C GLN A 165 -7.40 -7.78 14.61
N LEU A 166 -7.71 -8.50 15.70
CA LEU A 166 -7.53 -9.94 15.74
C LEU A 166 -8.66 -10.64 14.98
N PHE A 167 -8.27 -11.66 14.22
CA PHE A 167 -9.22 -12.59 13.62
C PHE A 167 -9.85 -13.44 14.73
N THR A 168 -11.17 -13.50 14.72
CA THR A 168 -11.96 -14.50 15.43
C THR A 168 -11.68 -15.90 14.88
N LYS A 169 -12.07 -16.95 15.61
CA LYS A 169 -11.89 -18.33 15.13
C LYS A 169 -12.60 -18.55 13.78
N ALA A 170 -13.87 -18.16 13.68
CA ALA A 170 -14.66 -18.28 12.46
C ALA A 170 -14.04 -17.52 11.26
N GLU A 171 -13.52 -16.31 11.48
CA GLU A 171 -12.82 -15.56 10.44
C GLU A 171 -11.53 -16.27 9.99
N LYS A 172 -10.78 -16.89 10.91
CA LYS A 172 -9.57 -17.67 10.55
C LYS A 172 -9.95 -18.87 9.70
N ASP A 173 -10.91 -19.65 10.17
CA ASP A 173 -11.33 -20.90 9.53
C ASP A 173 -11.84 -20.62 8.10
N TYR A 174 -12.70 -19.62 7.92
CA TYR A 174 -13.19 -19.24 6.60
C TYR A 174 -12.11 -18.63 5.70
N PHE A 175 -11.20 -17.83 6.26
CA PHE A 175 -10.05 -17.33 5.48
C PHE A 175 -9.21 -18.48 4.96
N ASP A 176 -9.04 -19.52 5.78
CA ASP A 176 -8.25 -20.67 5.43
C ASP A 176 -8.95 -21.57 4.37
N GLU A 177 -10.27 -21.71 4.44
CA GLU A 177 -11.12 -22.33 3.41
C GLU A 177 -11.03 -21.61 2.06
N LEU A 178 -11.12 -20.27 2.06
CA LEU A 178 -11.01 -19.46 0.85
C LEU A 178 -9.63 -19.61 0.19
N ALA A 179 -8.56 -19.71 0.99
CA ALA A 179 -7.21 -19.88 0.50
C ALA A 179 -7.00 -21.28 -0.12
N GLU A 180 -7.65 -22.31 0.41
CA GLU A 180 -7.61 -23.69 -0.11
C GLU A 180 -8.42 -23.84 -1.40
N SER A 181 -9.53 -23.14 -1.50
CA SER A 181 -10.38 -23.08 -2.70
C SER A 181 -9.70 -22.40 -3.91
N GLY A 182 -8.47 -21.91 -3.76
CA GLY A 182 -7.68 -21.34 -4.85
C GLY A 182 -7.99 -19.89 -5.19
N PHE A 183 -8.82 -19.20 -4.40
CA PHE A 183 -9.03 -17.76 -4.56
C PHE A 183 -7.73 -16.99 -4.26
N LYS A 184 -7.39 -16.00 -5.09
CA LYS A 184 -6.17 -15.19 -4.96
C LYS A 184 -6.49 -13.70 -4.95
N GLY A 185 -5.70 -12.95 -4.18
CA GLY A 185 -5.68 -11.49 -4.19
C GLY A 185 -7.05 -10.87 -3.89
N LYS A 186 -7.48 -9.94 -4.74
CA LYS A 186 -8.68 -9.12 -4.54
C LYS A 186 -9.97 -9.95 -4.38
N LYS A 187 -10.15 -10.99 -5.21
CA LYS A 187 -11.36 -11.84 -5.18
C LYS A 187 -11.53 -12.55 -3.82
N MET A 188 -10.43 -12.99 -3.23
CA MET A 188 -10.46 -13.59 -1.89
C MET A 188 -10.93 -12.59 -0.83
N TYR A 189 -10.48 -11.33 -0.92
CA TYR A 189 -10.86 -10.29 0.04
C TYR A 189 -12.32 -9.88 -0.11
N GLU A 190 -12.81 -9.78 -1.35
CA GLU A 190 -14.23 -9.51 -1.63
C GLU A 190 -15.12 -10.59 -1.00
N ARG A 191 -14.81 -11.89 -1.21
CA ARG A 191 -15.53 -13.00 -0.57
C ARG A 191 -15.43 -13.00 0.96
N PHE A 192 -14.28 -12.61 1.50
CA PHE A 192 -14.12 -12.48 2.94
C PHE A 192 -15.02 -11.37 3.50
N TRP A 193 -15.04 -10.21 2.84
CA TRP A 193 -15.85 -9.06 3.25
C TRP A 193 -17.34 -9.23 3.01
N GLU A 194 -17.75 -10.01 2.01
CA GLU A 194 -19.15 -10.41 1.83
C GLU A 194 -19.68 -11.12 3.09
N ARG A 195 -18.85 -11.95 3.74
CA ARG A 195 -19.26 -12.73 4.92
C ARG A 195 -19.10 -11.98 6.25
N PHE A 196 -17.99 -11.26 6.43
CA PHE A 196 -17.63 -10.67 7.73
C PHE A 196 -17.58 -9.13 7.74
N GLY A 197 -17.94 -8.48 6.62
CA GLY A 197 -17.82 -7.04 6.45
C GLY A 197 -16.36 -6.56 6.37
N LYS A 198 -16.17 -5.25 6.29
CA LYS A 198 -14.86 -4.60 6.07
C LYS A 198 -14.07 -4.31 7.36
N ARG A 199 -14.43 -4.98 8.47
CA ARG A 199 -13.76 -4.80 9.77
C ARG A 199 -12.27 -5.15 9.70
N ILE A 200 -11.93 -6.25 9.03
CA ILE A 200 -10.53 -6.61 8.77
C ILE A 200 -10.07 -5.94 7.48
N THR A 201 -9.01 -5.13 7.58
CA THR A 201 -8.46 -4.40 6.44
C THR A 201 -7.84 -5.32 5.40
N GLY A 202 -7.81 -4.89 4.13
CA GLY A 202 -7.22 -5.65 3.03
C GLY A 202 -5.72 -5.92 3.25
N VAL A 203 -5.02 -5.00 3.91
CA VAL A 203 -3.63 -5.16 4.32
C VAL A 203 -3.47 -6.30 5.33
N SER A 204 -4.38 -6.42 6.30
CA SER A 204 -4.36 -7.50 7.29
C SER A 204 -4.62 -8.87 6.65
N LEU A 205 -5.57 -8.93 5.71
CA LEU A 205 -5.84 -10.13 4.90
C LEU A 205 -4.62 -10.50 4.05
N ALA A 206 -4.02 -9.53 3.34
CA ALA A 206 -2.81 -9.74 2.54
C ALA A 206 -1.65 -10.25 3.38
N ARG A 207 -1.42 -9.65 4.56
CA ARG A 207 -0.36 -10.09 5.49
C ARG A 207 -0.59 -11.52 5.96
N ARG A 208 -1.84 -11.90 6.26
CA ARG A 208 -2.19 -13.27 6.65
C ARG A 208 -1.95 -14.25 5.51
N LEU A 209 -2.35 -13.90 4.29
CA LEU A 209 -2.08 -14.72 3.10
C LEU A 209 -0.58 -14.93 2.89
N SER A 210 0.21 -13.86 2.97
CA SER A 210 1.68 -13.93 2.86
C SER A 210 2.30 -14.80 3.96
N ALA A 211 1.85 -14.67 5.21
CA ALA A 211 2.31 -15.51 6.31
C ALA A 211 1.96 -16.99 6.09
N ARG A 212 0.76 -17.29 5.58
CA ARG A 212 0.36 -18.65 5.19
C ARG A 212 1.25 -19.20 4.08
N MET A 213 1.48 -18.42 3.03
CA MET A 213 2.36 -18.81 1.93
C MET A 213 3.79 -19.05 2.42
N LYS A 214 4.30 -18.22 3.33
CA LYS A 214 5.61 -18.42 3.97
C LYS A 214 5.66 -19.75 4.73
N LYS A 215 4.67 -20.05 5.57
CA LYS A 215 4.58 -21.34 6.27
C LYS A 215 4.51 -22.53 5.31
N LYS A 216 3.74 -22.41 4.22
CA LYS A 216 3.66 -23.46 3.19
C LYS A 216 5.03 -23.69 2.51
N LYS A 217 5.79 -22.62 2.25
CA LYS A 217 7.16 -22.69 1.73
C LYS A 217 8.18 -23.25 2.74
N GLU A 218 7.91 -23.11 4.03
CA GLU A 218 8.72 -23.73 5.08
C GLU A 218 8.43 -25.22 5.21
N ALA A 219 7.17 -25.62 5.06
CA ALA A 219 6.73 -27.02 5.10
C ALA A 219 7.12 -27.81 3.84
N ASP A 220 7.14 -27.15 2.68
CA ASP A 220 7.57 -27.73 1.42
C ASP A 220 8.77 -26.95 0.87
N PRO A 221 10.01 -27.42 1.12
CA PRO A 221 11.23 -26.78 0.63
C PRO A 221 11.27 -26.62 -0.89
N SER A 222 10.54 -27.43 -1.66
CA SER A 222 10.46 -27.32 -3.12
C SER A 222 9.70 -26.07 -3.57
N LEU A 223 8.79 -25.55 -2.73
CA LEU A 223 8.04 -24.31 -2.98
C LEU A 223 8.82 -23.04 -2.61
N ARG A 224 10.02 -23.17 -2.05
CA ARG A 224 10.96 -22.04 -1.99
C ARG A 224 11.38 -21.72 -3.41
N VAL A 225 10.57 -20.93 -4.11
CA VAL A 225 11.01 -20.15 -5.28
C VAL A 225 12.17 -19.29 -4.79
N SER A 226 13.37 -19.84 -4.91
CA SER A 226 14.63 -19.20 -5.22
C SER A 226 14.77 -17.76 -4.67
N ASN A 227 14.64 -17.64 -3.33
CA ASN A 227 15.63 -16.84 -2.60
C ASN A 227 16.90 -17.69 -2.40
N SER A 228 17.16 -18.63 -3.32
CA SER A 228 18.41 -19.35 -3.41
C SER A 228 19.50 -18.29 -3.48
N ARG A 229 20.59 -18.55 -2.77
CA ARG A 229 21.85 -17.86 -3.02
C ARG A 229 22.07 -17.82 -4.53
N TRP A 230 22.47 -16.68 -5.07
CA TRP A 230 22.85 -16.59 -6.49
C TRP A 230 23.87 -17.69 -6.76
N THR A 231 23.57 -18.56 -7.74
CA THR A 231 24.58 -19.53 -8.13
C THR A 231 25.74 -18.78 -8.79
N PRO A 232 26.97 -19.30 -8.70
CA PRO A 232 28.10 -18.71 -9.41
C PRO A 232 27.78 -18.52 -10.91
N GLU A 233 27.10 -19.48 -11.52
CA GLU A 233 26.68 -19.43 -12.93
C GLU A 233 25.68 -18.31 -13.24
N GLU A 234 24.67 -18.11 -12.37
CA GLU A 234 23.72 -17.00 -12.52
C GLU A 234 24.44 -15.65 -12.40
N ALA A 235 25.37 -15.53 -11.45
CA ALA A 235 26.12 -14.30 -11.23
C ALA A 235 27.07 -13.99 -12.39
N SER A 236 27.85 -14.99 -12.85
CA SER A 236 28.73 -14.88 -14.01
C SER A 236 27.95 -14.51 -15.26
N PHE A 237 26.76 -15.06 -15.47
CA PHE A 237 25.94 -14.70 -16.63
C PHE A 237 25.51 -13.22 -16.60
N VAL A 238 25.12 -12.68 -15.45
CA VAL A 238 24.77 -11.25 -15.34
C VAL A 238 26.00 -10.37 -15.57
N GLN A 239 27.17 -10.81 -15.11
CA GLN A 239 28.45 -10.15 -15.40
C GLN A 239 28.77 -10.17 -16.90
N GLU A 240 28.72 -11.33 -17.56
CA GLU A 240 28.93 -11.44 -19.02
C GLU A 240 27.99 -10.52 -19.82
N CYS A 241 26.73 -10.39 -19.37
CA CYS A 241 25.78 -9.48 -19.99
C CYS A 241 26.18 -8.01 -19.80
N LEU A 242 26.71 -7.65 -18.62
CA LEU A 242 27.25 -6.32 -18.35
C LEU A 242 28.47 -6.02 -19.23
N ASP A 243 29.43 -6.93 -19.26
CA ASP A 243 30.66 -6.83 -20.05
C ASP A 243 30.35 -6.68 -21.56
N SER A 244 29.28 -7.33 -22.02
CA SER A 244 28.80 -7.24 -23.41
C SER A 244 28.03 -5.95 -23.72
N GLY A 245 27.83 -5.06 -22.74
CA GLY A 245 27.07 -3.82 -22.90
C GLY A 245 25.55 -4.02 -23.05
N MET A 246 25.02 -5.19 -22.65
CA MET A 246 23.59 -5.49 -22.80
C MET A 246 22.74 -4.60 -21.89
N ARG A 247 21.62 -4.08 -22.41
CA ARG A 247 20.72 -3.22 -21.61
C ARG A 247 19.91 -4.06 -20.62
N GLN A 248 19.57 -3.48 -19.47
CA GLN A 248 18.80 -4.17 -18.42
C GLN A 248 17.50 -4.83 -18.93
N ALA A 249 16.81 -4.20 -19.87
CA ALA A 249 15.57 -4.72 -20.47
C ALA A 249 15.80 -6.00 -21.29
N GLU A 250 17.01 -6.19 -21.82
CA GLU A 250 17.44 -7.36 -22.62
C GLU A 250 17.97 -8.48 -21.70
N ILE A 251 18.60 -8.14 -20.57
CA ILE A 251 19.14 -9.13 -19.63
C ILE A 251 18.05 -10.05 -19.08
N ILE A 252 16.88 -9.51 -18.71
CA ILE A 252 15.79 -10.28 -18.10
C ILE A 252 15.30 -11.44 -18.99
N PRO A 253 14.89 -11.22 -20.25
CA PRO A 253 14.45 -12.32 -21.11
C PRO A 253 15.57 -13.32 -21.43
N HIS A 254 16.83 -12.86 -21.54
CA HIS A 254 17.98 -13.74 -21.72
C HIS A 254 18.25 -14.62 -20.49
N PHE A 255 18.18 -14.03 -19.30
CA PHE A 255 18.31 -14.74 -18.04
C PHE A 255 17.25 -15.82 -17.89
N ARG A 256 15.97 -15.46 -18.13
CA ARG A 256 14.85 -16.41 -18.04
C ARG A 256 14.95 -17.54 -19.06
N ARG A 257 15.49 -17.27 -20.26
CA ARG A 257 15.73 -18.31 -21.26
C ARG A 257 16.78 -19.33 -20.78
N LYS A 258 17.81 -18.89 -20.06
CA LYS A 258 18.91 -19.74 -19.59
C LYS A 258 18.60 -20.46 -18.27
N PHE A 259 17.98 -19.77 -17.31
CA PHE A 259 17.79 -20.27 -15.93
C PHE A 259 16.31 -20.47 -15.53
N GLY A 260 15.36 -20.18 -16.43
CA GLY A 260 13.93 -20.25 -16.17
C GLY A 260 13.37 -19.08 -15.36
N ASP A 261 12.09 -19.18 -14.97
CA ASP A 261 11.37 -18.14 -14.21
C ASP A 261 11.64 -18.18 -12.69
N GLY A 262 12.75 -18.78 -12.27
CA GLY A 262 13.12 -18.95 -10.87
C GLY A 262 13.50 -17.65 -10.15
N ARG A 263 13.79 -16.57 -10.89
CA ARG A 263 14.15 -15.25 -10.36
C ARG A 263 13.13 -14.19 -10.79
N SER A 264 12.82 -13.26 -9.88
CA SER A 264 12.03 -12.08 -10.21
C SER A 264 12.86 -11.04 -10.94
N ASP A 265 12.21 -10.22 -11.76
CA ASP A 265 12.87 -9.12 -12.50
C ASP A 265 13.64 -8.19 -11.57
N TRP A 266 13.03 -7.85 -10.44
CA TRP A 266 13.68 -7.04 -9.41
C TRP A 266 14.96 -7.69 -8.87
N SER A 267 14.96 -9.02 -8.66
CA SER A 267 16.16 -9.73 -8.19
C SER A 267 17.29 -9.67 -9.22
N ILE A 268 16.96 -9.83 -10.50
CA ILE A 268 17.92 -9.74 -11.61
C ILE A 268 18.49 -8.32 -11.71
N CYS A 269 17.62 -7.29 -11.69
CA CYS A 269 18.04 -5.88 -11.66
C CYS A 269 18.93 -5.57 -10.45
N ALA A 270 18.58 -6.06 -9.27
CA ALA A 270 19.34 -5.83 -8.06
C ALA A 270 20.71 -6.52 -8.09
N ALA A 271 20.84 -7.67 -8.76
CA ALA A 271 22.13 -8.33 -8.95
C ALA A 271 23.04 -7.52 -9.86
N ARG A 272 22.53 -7.07 -11.02
CA ARG A 272 23.27 -6.17 -11.91
C ARG A 272 23.75 -4.91 -11.19
N GLY A 273 22.86 -4.27 -10.43
CA GLY A 273 23.21 -3.07 -9.67
C GLY A 273 24.23 -3.29 -8.56
N ARG A 274 24.40 -4.52 -8.06
CA ARG A 274 25.49 -4.86 -7.12
C ARG A 274 26.83 -5.03 -7.83
N LEU A 275 26.83 -5.58 -9.04
CA LEU A 275 28.05 -5.78 -9.83
C LEU A 275 28.63 -4.44 -10.29
N VAL A 276 27.80 -3.56 -10.86
CA VAL A 276 28.23 -2.20 -11.26
C VAL A 276 28.87 -1.45 -10.08
N LYS A 277 28.23 -1.49 -8.91
CA LYS A 277 28.80 -0.86 -7.70
C LYS A 277 30.12 -1.48 -7.23
N ALA A 278 30.35 -2.76 -7.54
CA ALA A 278 31.59 -3.44 -7.17
C ALA A 278 32.72 -3.09 -8.15
N GLU A 279 32.41 -2.86 -9.42
CA GLU A 279 33.33 -2.33 -10.43
C GLU A 279 33.74 -0.90 -10.09
N ASP A 280 32.76 -0.02 -9.84
CA ASP A 280 33.01 1.38 -9.44
C ASP A 280 33.92 1.46 -8.19
N ALA A 281 33.71 0.57 -7.22
CA ALA A 281 34.50 0.52 -5.99
C ALA A 281 35.89 -0.13 -6.15
N ALA A 282 36.16 -0.81 -7.27
CA ALA A 282 37.48 -1.39 -7.56
C ALA A 282 38.38 -0.44 -8.36
N GLU A 283 37.81 0.60 -8.97
CA GLU A 283 38.54 1.64 -9.72
C GLU A 283 38.99 2.82 -8.84
N GLU A 284 38.44 2.97 -7.62
CA GLU A 284 38.86 3.93 -6.58
C GLU A 284 40.07 3.45 -5.75
#